data_AF-A0A660NF78-F1
#
_entry.id   AF-A0A660NF78-F1
#
_cell.length_a   1.000
_cell.length_b   1.000
_cell.length_c   1.000
_cell.angle_alpha   90.00
_cell.angle_beta   90.00
_cell.angle_gamma   90.00
#
_symmetry.space_group_name_H-M   'P 1'
#
loop_
_entity.id
_entity.type
_entity.pdbx_description
1 polymer ?
#
loop_
_entity_poly.entity_id
_entity_poly.type
_entity_poly.pdbx_seq_one_letter_code
_entity_poly.pdbx_strand_id
1 'polypeptide(L)'
;MRGDREKQLEQEAIARTYQQSVAARRQQRDGVVVTPCEVVDFQIRSTLKAVKQQYGRAPDDGIEWLDPFGGTGIYTARLLQLAPLPPERKRRLAANCAVVEIDREAAQMAANNLAAVYEEECGIKGFIHVVCADTFALSTDVWDLPCVMPFGEKRL
;
A
#
# COMPACT_ATOMS: atom_id res chain seq x y z
N MET A 1 -1.88 14.77 14.75
CA MET A 1 -2.14 13.92 13.57
C MET A 1 -1.81 14.75 12.35
N ARG A 2 -1.04 14.23 11.39
CA ARG A 2 -0.67 14.97 10.17
C ARG A 2 -1.91 15.26 9.32
N GLY A 3 -1.90 16.39 8.63
CA GLY A 3 -2.91 16.77 7.65
C GLY A 3 -2.83 15.92 6.38
N ASP A 4 -3.93 15.90 5.61
CA ASP A 4 -4.01 15.07 4.40
C ASP A 4 -2.95 15.45 3.35
N ARG A 5 -2.67 16.76 3.19
CA ARG A 5 -1.64 17.23 2.26
C ARG A 5 -0.23 16.78 2.65
N GLU A 6 0.08 16.73 3.96
CA GLU A 6 1.37 16.25 4.44
C GLU A 6 1.55 14.76 4.12
N LYS A 7 0.49 13.97 4.27
CA LYS A 7 0.48 12.55 3.92
C LYS A 7 0.65 12.34 2.41
N GLN A 8 -0.04 13.12 1.57
CA GLN A 8 0.17 13.08 0.12
C GLN A 8 1.61 13.41 -0.28
N LEU A 9 2.19 14.46 0.30
CA LEU A 9 3.56 14.87 0.03
C LEU A 9 4.58 13.79 0.44
N GLU A 10 4.33 13.08 1.54
CA GLU A 10 5.16 11.95 1.94
C GLU A 10 5.07 10.80 0.92
N GLN A 11 3.87 10.44 0.46
CA GLN A 11 3.72 9.38 -0.54
C GLN A 11 4.39 9.75 -1.87
N GLU A 12 4.27 11.00 -2.31
CA GLU A 12 5.00 11.51 -3.48
C GLU A 12 6.51 11.47 -3.28
N ALA A 13 7.00 11.84 -2.10
CA ALA A 13 8.42 11.82 -1.78
C ALA A 13 8.99 10.40 -1.83
N ILE A 14 8.30 9.42 -1.23
CA ILE A 14 8.72 8.00 -1.23
C ILE A 14 8.81 7.47 -2.67
N ALA A 15 7.78 7.71 -3.48
CA ALA A 15 7.76 7.27 -4.87
C ALA A 15 8.88 7.92 -5.70
N ARG A 16 9.15 9.22 -5.48
CA ARG A 16 10.25 9.94 -6.15
C ARG A 16 11.63 9.45 -5.72
N THR A 17 11.82 9.11 -4.45
CA THR A 17 13.06 8.52 -3.95
C THR A 17 13.34 7.20 -4.66
N TYR A 18 12.35 6.33 -4.80
CA TYR A 18 12.50 5.08 -5.56
C TYR A 18 12.80 5.34 -7.04
N GLN A 19 12.07 6.26 -7.68
CA GLN A 19 12.31 6.62 -9.08
C GLN A 19 13.76 7.10 -9.30
N GLN A 20 14.28 7.95 -8.41
CA GLN A 20 15.66 8.44 -8.48
C GLN A 20 16.68 7.32 -8.26
N SER A 21 16.43 6.41 -7.31
CA SER A 21 17.33 5.28 -7.03
C SER A 21 17.42 4.33 -8.23
N VAL A 22 16.32 4.08 -8.94
CA VAL A 22 16.28 3.23 -10.14
C VAL A 22 16.94 3.93 -11.33
N ALA A 23 16.64 5.21 -11.56
CA ALA A 23 17.21 5.98 -12.67
C ALA A 23 18.74 5.99 -12.65
N ALA A 24 19.33 6.10 -11.46
CA ALA A 24 20.78 6.04 -11.28
C ALA A 24 21.39 4.67 -11.66
N ARG A 25 20.64 3.58 -11.49
CA ARG A 25 21.13 2.21 -11.70
C ARG A 25 20.87 1.64 -13.10
N ARG A 26 19.75 2.02 -13.72
CA ARG A 26 19.26 1.38 -14.96
C ARG A 26 19.49 2.22 -16.23
N GLN A 27 20.38 3.22 -16.17
CA GLN A 27 20.73 4.08 -17.32
C GLN A 27 19.48 4.64 -18.06
N GLN A 28 18.43 4.99 -17.33
CA GLN A 28 17.16 5.53 -17.86
C GLN A 28 16.35 4.59 -18.79
N ARG A 29 16.63 3.29 -18.81
CA ARG A 29 15.93 2.34 -19.69
C ARG A 29 14.59 1.79 -19.15
N ASP A 30 14.43 1.74 -17.83
CA ASP A 30 13.19 1.28 -17.18
C ASP A 30 12.56 2.43 -16.39
N GLY A 31 11.34 2.81 -16.75
CA GLY A 31 10.62 3.93 -16.15
C GLY A 31 9.85 3.52 -14.90
N VAL A 32 10.29 3.98 -13.73
CA VAL A 32 9.43 3.99 -12.53
C VAL A 32 8.36 5.07 -12.71
N VAL A 33 7.09 4.68 -12.63
CA VAL A 33 5.96 5.61 -12.70
C VAL A 33 5.70 6.18 -11.31
N VAL A 34 5.70 7.51 -11.21
CA VAL A 34 5.21 8.22 -10.02
C VAL A 34 3.78 8.65 -10.27
N THR A 35 2.84 7.89 -9.72
CA THR A 35 1.41 8.19 -9.84
C THR A 35 1.06 9.40 -8.97
N PRO A 36 0.45 10.47 -9.53
CA PRO A 36 0.03 11.62 -8.72
C PRO A 36 -0.97 11.23 -7.64
N CYS A 37 -0.80 11.76 -6.43
CA CYS A 37 -1.67 11.47 -5.28
C CYS A 37 -3.13 11.81 -5.57
N GLU A 38 -3.40 12.86 -6.32
CA GLU A 38 -4.77 13.29 -6.66
C GLU A 38 -5.50 12.24 -7.51
N VAL A 39 -4.78 11.53 -8.38
CA VAL A 39 -5.33 10.44 -9.20
C VAL A 39 -5.64 9.23 -8.32
N VAL A 40 -4.69 8.84 -7.46
CA VAL A 40 -4.85 7.73 -6.51
C VAL A 40 -6.04 7.98 -5.59
N ASP A 41 -6.11 9.18 -4.99
CA ASP A 41 -7.19 9.58 -4.09
C ASP A 41 -8.56 9.57 -4.79
N PHE A 42 -8.62 10.03 -6.03
CA PHE A 42 -9.85 9.99 -6.82
C PHE A 42 -10.33 8.56 -7.02
N GLN A 43 -9.43 7.65 -7.43
CA GLN A 43 -9.77 6.24 -7.64
C GLN A 43 -10.21 5.58 -6.34
N ILE A 44 -9.49 5.77 -5.24
CA ILE A 44 -9.82 5.18 -3.93
C ILE A 44 -11.18 5.68 -3.45
N ARG A 45 -11.43 6.99 -3.46
CA ARG A 45 -12.73 7.55 -3.03
C ARG A 45 -13.86 7.03 -3.91
N SER A 46 -13.63 6.89 -5.22
CA SER A 46 -14.59 6.33 -6.16
C SER A 46 -14.90 4.87 -5.84
N THR A 47 -13.89 4.05 -5.58
CA THR A 47 -14.06 2.64 -5.22
C THR A 47 -14.75 2.47 -3.87
N LEU A 48 -14.36 3.22 -2.84
CA LEU A 48 -15.02 3.22 -1.53
C LEU A 48 -16.50 3.59 -1.64
N LYS A 49 -16.84 4.59 -2.48
CA LYS A 49 -18.22 4.97 -2.75
C LYS A 49 -18.97 3.87 -3.49
N ALA A 50 -18.37 3.28 -4.52
CA ALA A 50 -18.99 2.20 -5.31
C ALA A 50 -19.30 0.97 -4.45
N VAL A 51 -18.34 0.54 -3.62
CA VAL A 51 -18.51 -0.57 -2.66
C VAL A 51 -19.69 -0.33 -1.73
N LYS A 52 -19.77 0.87 -1.13
CA LYS A 52 -20.87 1.23 -0.24
C LYS A 52 -22.22 1.26 -0.97
N GLN A 53 -22.25 1.77 -2.19
CA GLN A 53 -23.48 1.89 -2.98
C GLN A 53 -23.99 0.53 -3.49
N GLN A 54 -23.11 -0.34 -3.94
CA GLN A 54 -23.48 -1.64 -4.53
C GLN A 54 -23.74 -2.70 -3.46
N TYR A 55 -22.95 -2.73 -2.39
CA TYR A 55 -22.98 -3.83 -1.42
C TYR A 55 -23.42 -3.41 -0.01
N GLY A 56 -23.56 -2.10 0.26
CA GLY A 56 -23.90 -1.62 1.60
C GLY A 56 -22.81 -1.87 2.66
N ARG A 57 -21.62 -2.29 2.24
CA ARG A 57 -20.52 -2.71 3.14
C ARG A 57 -19.55 -1.58 3.42
N ALA A 58 -18.93 -1.67 4.58
CA ALA A 58 -17.75 -0.87 4.89
C ALA A 58 -16.49 -1.51 4.31
N PRO A 59 -15.38 -0.76 4.13
CA PRO A 59 -14.18 -1.27 3.48
C PRO A 59 -13.50 -2.44 4.21
N ASP A 60 -13.66 -2.52 5.53
CA ASP A 60 -13.10 -3.57 6.39
C ASP A 60 -14.00 -4.82 6.54
N ASP A 61 -15.19 -4.82 5.95
CA ASP A 61 -16.23 -5.83 6.21
C ASP A 61 -16.32 -6.87 5.08
N GLY A 62 -15.51 -7.93 5.18
CA GLY A 62 -15.52 -9.06 4.24
C GLY A 62 -15.16 -8.66 2.81
N ILE A 63 -14.24 -7.69 2.66
CA ILE A 63 -13.71 -7.21 1.39
C ILE A 63 -12.19 -7.28 1.47
N GLU A 64 -11.59 -8.01 0.53
CA GLU A 64 -10.15 -8.05 0.32
C GLU A 64 -9.73 -7.01 -0.72
N TRP A 65 -8.62 -6.33 -0.45
CA TRP A 65 -8.06 -5.27 -1.29
C TRP A 65 -6.69 -5.70 -1.79
N LEU A 66 -6.59 -5.96 -3.09
CA LEU A 66 -5.35 -6.36 -3.72
C LEU A 66 -4.79 -5.23 -4.58
N ASP A 67 -3.56 -4.83 -4.31
CA ASP A 67 -2.74 -3.99 -5.19
C ASP A 67 -1.72 -4.89 -5.91
N PRO A 68 -1.98 -5.32 -7.16
CA PRO A 68 -1.14 -6.28 -7.87
C PRO A 68 0.18 -5.69 -8.41
N PHE A 69 0.35 -4.37 -8.37
CA PHE A 69 1.51 -3.64 -8.89
C PHE A 69 1.86 -2.49 -7.94
N GLY A 70 2.23 -2.84 -6.72
CA GLY A 70 2.24 -1.93 -5.59
C GLY A 70 3.23 -0.77 -5.68
N GLY A 71 4.34 -0.93 -6.41
CA GLY A 71 5.46 0.00 -6.37
C GLY A 71 5.91 0.21 -4.92
N THR A 72 5.85 1.46 -4.45
CA THR A 72 6.15 1.81 -3.05
C THR A 72 4.92 1.81 -2.13
N GLY A 73 3.80 1.21 -2.55
CA GLY A 73 2.60 0.97 -1.74
C GLY A 73 1.59 2.11 -1.68
N ILE A 74 1.62 3.06 -2.62
CA ILE A 74 0.82 4.30 -2.54
C ILE A 74 -0.70 4.06 -2.47
N TYR A 75 -1.26 3.11 -3.25
CA TYR A 75 -2.71 2.87 -3.22
C TYR A 75 -3.16 2.35 -1.86
N THR A 76 -2.42 1.41 -1.29
CA THR A 76 -2.76 0.82 0.02
C THR A 76 -2.55 1.80 1.17
N ALA A 77 -1.49 2.62 1.10
CA ALA A 77 -1.26 3.71 2.05
C ALA A 77 -2.43 4.70 2.04
N ARG A 78 -2.80 5.19 0.85
CA ARG A 78 -3.90 6.14 0.69
C ARG A 78 -5.25 5.52 1.03
N LEU A 79 -5.46 4.22 0.79
CA LEU A 79 -6.68 3.52 1.17
C LEU A 79 -6.87 3.58 2.70
N LEU A 80 -5.83 3.25 3.47
CA LEU A 80 -5.89 3.28 4.92
C LEU A 80 -6.09 4.70 5.45
N GLN A 81 -5.42 5.70 4.86
CA GLN A 81 -5.51 7.10 5.26
C GLN A 81 -6.89 7.72 4.94
N LEU A 82 -7.50 7.34 3.81
CA LEU A 82 -8.78 7.89 3.32
C LEU A 82 -10.01 7.15 3.82
N ALA A 83 -9.87 5.89 4.24
CA ALA A 83 -11.00 5.11 4.74
C ALA A 83 -11.64 5.82 5.96
N PRO A 84 -12.95 6.13 5.92
CA PRO A 84 -13.65 6.82 7.00
C PRO A 84 -13.98 5.82 8.13
N LEU A 85 -12.92 5.27 8.72
CA LEU A 85 -12.95 4.24 9.74
C LEU A 85 -12.16 4.71 10.96
N PRO A 86 -12.62 4.39 12.18
CA PRO A 86 -11.82 4.62 13.38
C PRO A 86 -10.61 3.66 13.43
N PRO A 87 -9.55 3.97 14.20
CA PRO A 87 -8.28 3.23 14.20
C PRO A 87 -8.41 1.72 14.41
N GLU A 88 -9.32 1.26 15.28
CA GLU A 88 -9.57 -0.17 15.52
C GLU A 88 -10.14 -0.90 14.30
N ARG A 89 -10.90 -0.21 13.45
CA ARG A 89 -11.44 -0.77 12.21
C ARG A 89 -10.44 -0.69 11.07
N LYS A 90 -9.56 0.32 11.07
CA LYS A 90 -8.45 0.40 10.11
C LYS A 90 -7.49 -0.78 10.22
N ARG A 91 -7.31 -1.35 11.42
CA ARG A 91 -6.55 -2.61 11.60
C ARG A 91 -7.15 -3.77 10.82
N ARG A 92 -8.49 -3.90 10.81
CA ARG A 92 -9.17 -4.93 10.02
C ARG A 92 -9.09 -4.65 8.52
N LEU A 93 -9.23 -3.39 8.11
CA LEU A 93 -8.99 -3.01 6.71
C LEU A 93 -7.58 -3.40 6.28
N ALA A 94 -6.57 -3.05 7.07
CA ALA A 94 -5.17 -3.40 6.80
C ALA A 94 -4.92 -4.91 6.73
N ALA A 95 -5.58 -5.70 7.59
CA ALA A 95 -5.51 -7.17 7.55
C ALA A 95 -6.13 -7.76 6.28
N ASN A 96 -7.02 -7.03 5.61
CA ASN A 96 -7.62 -7.43 4.34
C ASN A 96 -6.87 -6.87 3.12
N CYS A 97 -5.74 -6.18 3.32
CA CYS A 97 -4.95 -5.60 2.23
C CYS A 97 -3.73 -6.47 1.90
N ALA A 98 -3.56 -6.78 0.61
CA ALA A 98 -2.37 -7.42 0.08
C ALA A 98 -1.76 -6.55 -1.04
N VAL A 99 -0.43 -6.47 -1.06
CA VAL A 99 0.33 -5.73 -2.07
C VAL A 99 1.34 -6.66 -2.70
N VAL A 100 1.37 -6.72 -4.03
CA VAL A 100 2.36 -7.50 -4.78
C VAL A 100 3.25 -6.54 -5.56
N GLU A 101 4.55 -6.78 -5.49
CA GLU A 101 5.54 -6.02 -6.24
C GLU A 101 6.67 -6.93 -6.70
N ILE A 102 7.08 -6.82 -7.96
CA ILE A 102 8.10 -7.69 -8.55
C ILE A 102 9.52 -7.21 -8.21
N ASP A 103 9.71 -5.90 -8.06
CA ASP A 103 10.99 -5.32 -7.69
C ASP A 103 11.22 -5.41 -6.18
N ARG A 104 12.28 -6.12 -5.78
CA ARG A 104 12.59 -6.38 -4.36
C ARG A 104 12.79 -5.11 -3.54
N GLU A 105 13.36 -4.06 -4.11
CA GLU A 105 13.57 -2.81 -3.38
C GLU A 105 12.28 -2.03 -3.24
N ALA A 106 11.47 -1.95 -4.31
CA ALA A 106 10.14 -1.37 -4.24
C ALA A 106 9.28 -2.09 -3.20
N ALA A 107 9.28 -3.42 -3.19
CA ALA A 107 8.57 -4.23 -2.20
C ALA A 107 9.05 -3.94 -0.76
N GLN A 108 10.37 -3.79 -0.54
CA GLN A 108 10.90 -3.41 0.77
C GLN A 108 10.51 -1.98 1.17
N MET A 109 10.53 -1.03 0.24
CA MET A 109 10.07 0.34 0.47
C MET A 109 8.57 0.39 0.77
N ALA A 110 7.76 -0.40 0.08
CA ALA A 110 6.34 -0.56 0.34
C ALA A 110 6.10 -1.13 1.74
N ALA A 111 6.78 -2.20 2.14
CA ALA A 111 6.64 -2.77 3.49
C ALA A 111 6.95 -1.73 4.59
N ASN A 112 8.03 -0.96 4.43
CA ASN A 112 8.39 0.09 5.39
C ASN A 112 7.37 1.24 5.42
N ASN A 113 6.95 1.72 4.25
CA ASN A 113 5.95 2.78 4.11
C ASN A 113 4.63 2.36 4.78
N LEU A 114 4.13 1.16 4.44
CA LEU A 114 2.86 0.66 4.93
C LEU A 114 2.89 0.38 6.44
N ALA A 115 4.03 -0.02 7.01
CA ALA A 115 4.18 -0.12 8.46
C ALA A 115 4.07 1.24 9.16
N ALA A 116 4.70 2.28 8.61
CA ALA A 116 4.59 3.65 9.15
C ALA A 116 3.16 4.20 9.04
N VAL A 117 2.50 3.97 7.90
CA VAL A 117 1.09 4.34 7.70
C VAL A 117 0.17 3.54 8.62
N TYR A 118 0.43 2.25 8.83
CA TYR A 118 -0.31 1.44 9.78
C TYR A 118 -0.19 2.00 11.20
N GLU A 119 1.02 2.32 11.66
CA GLU A 119 1.25 2.90 12.98
C GLU A 119 0.53 4.24 13.18
N GLU A 120 0.59 5.13 12.17
CA GLU A 120 -0.10 6.42 12.23
C GLU A 120 -1.64 6.27 12.24
N GLU A 121 -2.19 5.41 11.38
CA GLU A 121 -3.64 5.30 11.18
C GLU A 121 -4.33 4.38 12.21
N CYS A 122 -3.60 3.39 12.74
CA CYS A 122 -4.13 2.41 13.68
C CYS A 122 -3.73 2.72 15.14
N GLY A 123 -2.75 3.59 15.36
CA GLY A 123 -2.24 3.97 16.68
C GLY A 123 -1.39 2.90 17.38
N ILE A 124 -1.04 1.82 16.68
CA ILE A 124 -0.18 0.73 17.17
C ILE A 124 0.72 0.24 16.03
N LYS A 125 1.87 -0.34 16.37
CA LYS A 125 2.75 -0.99 15.39
C LYS A 125 2.08 -2.20 14.73
N GLY A 126 2.44 -2.42 13.47
CA GLY A 126 1.99 -3.54 12.66
C GLY A 126 2.41 -3.36 11.22
N PHE A 127 1.97 -4.28 10.37
CA PHE A 127 2.33 -4.33 8.96
C PHE A 127 1.13 -4.68 8.08
N ILE A 128 1.29 -4.47 6.79
CA ILE A 128 0.36 -4.90 5.74
C ILE A 128 1.06 -5.98 4.92
N HIS A 129 0.30 -6.96 4.40
CA HIS A 129 0.84 -8.11 3.69
C HIS A 129 1.42 -7.71 2.33
N VAL A 130 2.73 -7.45 2.28
CA VAL A 130 3.47 -7.14 1.04
C VAL A 130 4.21 -8.39 0.57
N VAL A 131 4.10 -8.72 -0.71
CA VAL A 131 4.75 -9.88 -1.32
C VAL A 131 5.67 -9.42 -2.44
N CYS A 132 6.91 -9.92 -2.43
CA CYS A 132 7.85 -9.74 -3.53
C CYS A 132 7.68 -10.87 -4.55
N ALA A 133 6.85 -10.69 -5.58
CA ALA A 133 6.56 -11.71 -6.57
C ALA A 133 6.13 -11.12 -7.92
N ASP A 134 6.15 -11.94 -8.96
CA ASP A 134 5.52 -11.63 -10.25
C ASP A 134 4.05 -12.07 -10.20
N THR A 135 3.13 -11.11 -10.18
CA THR A 135 1.68 -11.35 -10.16
C THR A 135 1.22 -12.25 -11.30
N PHE A 136 1.87 -12.22 -12.47
CA PHE A 136 1.50 -13.06 -13.61
C PHE A 136 1.98 -14.51 -13.50
N ALA A 137 2.89 -14.80 -12.57
CA ALA A 137 3.49 -16.12 -12.37
C ALA A 137 3.08 -16.78 -11.04
N LEU A 138 2.06 -16.25 -10.36
CA LEU A 138 1.58 -16.82 -9.10
C LEU A 138 0.96 -18.20 -9.31
N SER A 139 1.30 -19.14 -8.43
CA SER A 139 0.77 -20.52 -8.41
C SER A 139 -0.07 -20.83 -7.16
N THR A 140 -0.16 -19.86 -6.24
CA THR A 140 -0.92 -19.95 -4.99
C THR A 140 -1.55 -18.58 -4.71
N ASP A 141 -2.42 -18.52 -3.70
CA ASP A 141 -2.98 -17.25 -3.24
C ASP A 141 -1.87 -16.32 -2.69
N VAL A 142 -2.04 -15.00 -2.84
CA VAL A 142 -1.11 -14.00 -2.32
C VAL A 142 -0.93 -14.12 -0.81
N TRP A 143 -1.96 -14.56 -0.10
CA TRP A 143 -1.95 -14.75 1.35
C TRP A 143 -1.04 -15.89 1.82
N ASP A 144 -0.76 -16.86 0.95
CA ASP A 144 0.13 -18.00 1.25
C ASP A 144 1.61 -17.68 1.02
N LEU A 145 1.91 -16.56 0.35
CA LEU A 145 3.26 -16.16 0.01
C LEU A 145 3.98 -15.48 1.19
N PRO A 146 5.31 -15.57 1.25
CA PRO A 146 6.08 -14.95 2.33
C PRO A 146 5.96 -13.43 2.28
N CYS A 147 5.49 -12.85 3.40
CA CYS A 147 5.43 -11.40 3.57
C CYS A 147 6.83 -10.79 3.66
N VAL A 148 7.05 -9.69 2.96
CA VAL A 148 8.20 -8.80 3.11
C VAL A 148 8.00 -8.02 4.42
N MET A 149 8.88 -8.24 5.40
CA MET A 149 8.79 -7.55 6.69
C MET A 149 9.39 -6.15 6.61
N PRO A 150 8.80 -5.15 7.29
CA PRO A 150 9.44 -3.85 7.48
C PRO A 150 10.73 -4.01 8.31
N PHE A 151 11.67 -3.08 8.15
CA PHE A 151 12.93 -3.11 8.89
C PHE A 151 12.69 -3.06 10.41
N GLY A 152 13.36 -3.96 11.14
CA GLY A 152 13.27 -4.03 12.59
C GLY A 152 12.16 -4.94 13.13
N GLU A 153 11.31 -5.51 12.27
CA GLU A 153 10.33 -6.53 12.64
C GLU A 153 10.82 -7.94 12.23
N LYS A 154 10.60 -8.93 13.11
CA LYS A 154 10.82 -10.35 12.81
C LYS A 154 9.47 -11.05 12.78
N ARG A 155 9.32 -12.02 11.86
CA ARG A 155 8.19 -12.96 11.90
C ARG A 155 8.28 -13.73 13.21
N LEU A 156 7.30 -13.55 14.10
CA LEU A 156 7.13 -14.37 15.30
C LEU A 156 6.75 -15.80 14.91
#